data_AF-A0A1Q7UBY2-F1
#
_entry.id   AF-A0A1Q7UBY2-F1
#
_cell.length_a   1.000
_cell.length_b   1.000
_cell.length_c   1.000
_cell.angle_alpha   90.00
_cell.angle_beta   90.00
_cell.angle_gamma   90.00
#
_symmetry.space_group_name_H-M   'P 1'
#
loop_
_entity.id
_entity.type
_entity.pdbx_description
1 polymer ?
#
loop_
_entity_poly.entity_id
_entity_poly.type
_entity_poly.pdbx_seq_one_letter_code
_entity_poly.pdbx_strand_id
1 'polypeptide(L)'
;MFLAALALTPALQDLHVTNGSTPFAGDNRLLTTLSPNGDGFRDSAVVHFRLTRRARVELDVVATNMVRAGEGGTSIVWHTSRLFGRGPGTLTWRPARSTQPRTYILRLRVGSRVYGAYGPQGRPDAPVVRVQGVDAAFTKRSYAPGEAADLRLATDARVLRLQVFAYQSPGRPSEQDVRTSGLAKTGPIRIDWSAHRDRPALLRVVRAGDWPSGLYFVRATSSDGRVGYAPFIVRPRVLGTRRVAVVLATNTWAAYNFEDADGDGWGDSWYVSGRHRSVGLERPFLDFGVPFRFRDWDLEFIAWLNRTGHTVDFLSDDDLDRVPSGDDLARRYDLVVFPGHEEYVTRHEYGVIERYRDLGGNLAFLAANNLYRRVDRVFGRYGIEIDGRTDASPPGTQVLARIPNLLAGGRSAEMTYYETPAGAKVFAAGVINFGASLGEPAVDRLLTNVWSRLAVP
;
A
#
# COMPACT_ATOMS: atom_id res chain seq x y z
N MET A 1 -51.37 9.88 -40.18
CA MET A 1 -50.97 9.56 -38.80
C MET A 1 -49.45 9.64 -38.73
N PHE A 2 -48.94 10.56 -37.91
CA PHE A 2 -47.52 10.87 -37.75
C PHE A 2 -46.74 9.68 -37.16
N LEU A 3 -45.73 9.20 -37.89
CA LEU A 3 -44.60 8.50 -37.28
C LEU A 3 -43.83 9.53 -36.46
N ALA A 4 -43.94 9.45 -35.14
CA ALA A 4 -43.13 10.25 -34.24
C ALA A 4 -41.65 9.98 -34.55
N ALA A 5 -40.96 10.97 -35.10
CA ALA A 5 -39.50 10.97 -35.16
C ALA A 5 -39.00 10.92 -33.72
N LEU A 6 -38.66 9.73 -33.24
CA LEU A 6 -37.91 9.55 -31.98
C LEU A 6 -36.70 10.46 -32.07
N ALA A 7 -36.73 11.58 -31.33
CA ALA A 7 -35.64 12.53 -31.32
C ALA A 7 -34.40 11.82 -30.81
N LEU A 8 -33.48 11.47 -31.72
CA LEU A 8 -32.23 10.81 -31.39
C LEU A 8 -31.51 11.62 -30.30
N THR A 9 -31.27 10.96 -29.15
CA THR A 9 -30.58 11.54 -28.00
C THR A 9 -29.17 11.96 -28.39
N PRO A 10 -28.72 13.16 -27.97
CA PRO A 10 -27.34 13.59 -28.17
C PRO A 10 -26.33 12.58 -27.62
N ALA A 11 -25.21 12.40 -28.31
CA ALA A 11 -24.21 11.38 -28.01
C ALA A 11 -22.80 11.86 -28.33
N LEU A 12 -21.82 11.37 -27.58
CA LEU A 12 -20.41 11.54 -27.87
C LEU A 12 -19.94 10.36 -28.73
N GLN A 13 -19.29 10.70 -29.84
CA GLN A 13 -18.56 9.79 -30.72
C GLN A 13 -17.09 10.16 -30.69
N ASP A 14 -16.23 9.27 -31.15
CA ASP A 14 -14.79 9.50 -31.27
C ASP A 14 -14.13 10.02 -29.99
N LEU A 15 -14.64 9.61 -28.81
CA LEU A 15 -14.13 10.02 -27.51
C LEU A 15 -12.69 9.55 -27.30
N HIS A 16 -11.78 10.47 -26.99
CA HIS A 16 -10.39 10.20 -26.65
C HIS A 16 -9.79 11.33 -25.82
N VAL A 17 -8.62 11.10 -25.21
CA VAL A 17 -7.92 12.08 -24.37
C VAL A 17 -6.45 12.21 -24.77
N THR A 18 -5.91 13.40 -24.56
CA THR A 18 -4.48 13.73 -24.76
C THR A 18 -4.00 14.61 -23.62
N ASN A 19 -2.69 14.66 -23.37
CA ASN A 19 -2.09 15.52 -22.34
C ASN A 19 -1.52 16.85 -22.88
N GLY A 20 -1.79 17.17 -24.15
CA GLY A 20 -1.25 18.36 -24.82
C GLY A 20 0.26 18.30 -25.10
N SER A 21 0.90 17.15 -24.90
CA SER A 21 2.34 16.96 -25.10
C SER A 21 2.65 15.52 -25.57
N THR A 22 3.85 15.02 -25.27
CA THR A 22 4.25 13.63 -25.57
C THR A 22 3.56 12.65 -24.62
N PRO A 23 2.93 11.57 -25.10
CA PRO A 23 2.33 10.55 -24.24
C PRO A 23 3.33 9.93 -23.26
N PHE A 24 2.86 9.47 -22.10
CA PHE A 24 3.66 8.60 -21.23
C PHE A 24 3.47 7.13 -21.64
N ALA A 25 4.45 6.28 -21.38
CA ALA A 25 4.36 4.86 -21.69
C ALA A 25 3.15 4.22 -20.99
N GLY A 26 2.28 3.59 -21.78
CA GLY A 26 1.00 3.02 -21.33
C GLY A 26 -0.21 3.90 -21.63
N ASP A 27 -0.02 5.19 -21.93
CA ASP A 27 -1.09 6.05 -22.42
C ASP A 27 -1.70 5.48 -23.71
N ASN A 28 -3.02 5.64 -23.85
CA ASN A 28 -3.77 5.14 -24.99
C ASN A 28 -4.93 6.10 -25.31
N ARG A 29 -5.86 5.67 -26.17
CA ARG A 29 -7.00 6.48 -26.59
C ARG A 29 -7.82 7.06 -25.42
N LEU A 30 -8.03 6.27 -24.37
CA LEU A 30 -8.84 6.65 -23.20
C LEU A 30 -7.99 6.84 -21.94
N LEU A 31 -6.66 6.70 -21.98
CA LEU A 31 -5.80 6.91 -20.83
C LEU A 31 -4.71 7.93 -21.18
N THR A 32 -4.55 8.96 -20.35
CA THR A 32 -3.37 9.82 -20.45
C THR A 32 -2.77 10.15 -19.10
N THR A 33 -1.47 10.39 -19.08
CA THR A 33 -0.73 10.77 -17.87
C THR A 33 -0.46 12.27 -17.85
N LEU A 34 -0.69 12.90 -16.71
CA LEU A 34 -0.41 14.30 -16.41
C LEU A 34 0.63 14.46 -15.31
N SER A 35 1.32 15.59 -15.32
CA SER A 35 2.27 16.02 -14.28
C SER A 35 2.06 17.51 -14.05
N PRO A 36 1.03 17.92 -13.27
CA PRO A 36 0.62 19.32 -13.14
C PRO A 36 1.62 20.10 -12.29
N ASN A 37 2.75 20.49 -12.87
CA ASN A 37 3.81 21.27 -12.23
C ASN A 37 3.95 22.67 -12.86
N GLY A 38 3.16 22.99 -13.88
CA GLY A 38 3.11 24.31 -14.53
C GLY A 38 4.28 24.61 -15.47
N ASP A 39 5.02 23.59 -15.93
CA ASP A 39 6.12 23.74 -16.89
C ASP A 39 5.67 23.63 -18.37
N GLY A 40 4.37 23.44 -18.61
CA GLY A 40 3.76 23.25 -19.93
C GLY A 40 3.84 21.80 -20.45
N PHE A 41 4.48 20.88 -19.74
CA PHE A 41 4.67 19.49 -20.12
C PHE A 41 3.67 18.60 -19.37
N ARG A 42 2.61 18.18 -20.08
CA ARG A 42 1.53 17.33 -19.54
C ARG A 42 0.76 17.95 -18.37
N ASP A 43 0.56 19.27 -18.40
CA ASP A 43 -0.20 20.02 -17.39
C ASP A 43 -1.73 19.96 -17.57
N SER A 44 -2.24 19.35 -18.64
CA SER A 44 -3.67 19.39 -18.95
C SER A 44 -4.16 18.15 -19.66
N ALA A 45 -5.31 17.63 -19.26
CA ALA A 45 -6.05 16.63 -20.02
C ALA A 45 -7.01 17.33 -20.98
N VAL A 46 -6.87 17.06 -22.28
CA VAL A 46 -7.77 17.54 -23.32
C VAL A 46 -8.61 16.37 -23.78
N VAL A 47 -9.90 16.41 -23.46
CA VAL A 47 -10.91 15.45 -23.91
C VAL A 47 -11.45 15.90 -25.25
N HIS A 48 -11.37 15.03 -26.24
CA HIS A 48 -11.82 15.26 -27.59
C HIS A 48 -13.00 14.34 -27.90
N PHE A 49 -14.02 14.88 -28.58
CA PHE A 49 -15.19 14.12 -29.00
C PHE A 49 -15.84 14.73 -30.24
N ARG A 50 -16.73 13.98 -30.88
CA ARG A 50 -17.67 14.46 -31.89
C ARG A 50 -19.09 14.34 -31.34
N LEU A 51 -19.79 15.46 -31.28
CA LEU A 51 -21.14 15.55 -30.77
C LEU A 51 -22.16 15.37 -31.91
N THR A 52 -23.10 14.43 -31.76
CA THR A 52 -24.07 14.10 -32.82
C THR A 52 -25.08 15.20 -33.10
N ARG A 53 -25.41 16.05 -32.11
CA ARG A 53 -26.39 17.15 -32.18
C ARG A 53 -26.06 18.22 -31.15
N ARG A 54 -26.46 19.48 -31.39
CA ARG A 54 -26.25 20.57 -30.41
C ARG A 54 -26.73 20.15 -29.02
N ALA A 55 -25.85 20.18 -28.04
CA ALA A 55 -26.15 19.78 -26.67
C ALA A 55 -25.16 20.39 -25.70
N ARG A 56 -25.57 20.49 -24.43
CA ARG A 56 -24.67 20.76 -23.32
C ARG A 56 -23.91 19.48 -22.99
N VAL A 57 -22.59 19.60 -22.91
CA VAL A 57 -21.70 18.53 -22.45
C VAL A 57 -21.11 18.96 -21.12
N GLU A 58 -21.30 18.13 -20.12
CA GLU A 58 -20.73 18.27 -18.78
C GLU A 58 -19.58 17.30 -18.62
N LEU A 59 -18.53 17.71 -17.91
CA LEU A 59 -17.40 16.89 -17.53
C LEU A 59 -17.17 17.03 -16.03
N ASP A 60 -17.33 15.92 -15.31
CA ASP A 60 -16.89 15.75 -13.94
C ASP A 60 -15.55 15.00 -13.94
N VAL A 61 -14.57 15.51 -13.20
CA VAL A 61 -13.37 14.75 -12.86
C VAL A 61 -13.64 14.03 -11.55
N VAL A 62 -13.58 12.71 -11.58
CA VAL A 62 -14.06 11.85 -10.51
C VAL A 62 -12.89 11.08 -9.89
N ALA A 63 -12.67 11.28 -8.60
CA ALA A 63 -11.79 10.45 -7.79
C ALA A 63 -12.57 9.24 -7.25
N THR A 64 -12.02 8.04 -7.44
CA THR A 64 -12.55 6.75 -6.95
C THR A 64 -12.03 6.47 -5.55
N ASN A 65 -12.81 6.77 -4.52
CA ASN A 65 -12.31 6.64 -3.15
C ASN A 65 -12.29 5.17 -2.71
N MET A 66 -11.41 4.88 -1.74
CA MET A 66 -11.32 3.56 -1.11
C MET A 66 -12.71 3.09 -0.70
N VAL A 67 -13.02 1.83 -0.97
CA VAL A 67 -14.14 1.12 -0.35
C VAL A 67 -13.77 0.90 1.13
N ARG A 68 -13.76 1.97 1.93
CA ARG A 68 -13.73 1.82 3.38
C ARG A 68 -15.01 1.10 3.75
N ALA A 69 -14.94 -0.01 4.46
CA ALA A 69 -15.94 -0.41 5.46
C ALA A 69 -17.42 -0.05 5.16
N GLY A 70 -17.93 -0.32 3.95
CA GLY A 70 -19.34 -0.06 3.59
C GLY A 70 -19.66 1.26 2.86
N GLU A 71 -18.71 2.16 2.60
CA GLU A 71 -18.94 3.36 1.78
C GLU A 71 -18.09 3.33 0.51
N GLY A 72 -18.61 2.70 -0.55
CA GLY A 72 -18.07 2.83 -1.89
C GLY A 72 -18.43 4.22 -2.43
N GLY A 73 -17.47 5.15 -2.41
CA GLY A 73 -17.71 6.54 -2.80
C GLY A 73 -16.89 6.97 -4.01
N THR A 74 -17.51 7.73 -4.92
CA THR A 74 -16.79 8.57 -5.87
C THR A 74 -16.95 10.03 -5.47
N SER A 75 -15.89 10.84 -5.51
CA SER A 75 -15.99 12.29 -5.27
C SER A 75 -15.63 13.07 -6.54
N ILE A 76 -16.46 14.05 -6.89
CA ILE A 76 -16.17 14.99 -7.97
C ILE A 76 -15.17 16.02 -7.43
N VAL A 77 -13.99 16.10 -8.04
CA VAL A 77 -12.93 17.04 -7.64
C VAL A 77 -12.88 18.28 -8.54
N TRP A 78 -13.51 18.22 -9.70
CA TRP A 78 -13.61 19.33 -10.64
C TRP A 78 -14.79 19.12 -11.58
N HIS A 79 -15.40 20.21 -12.04
CA HIS A 79 -16.54 20.19 -12.95
C HIS A 79 -16.43 21.30 -14.00
N THR A 80 -16.86 21.02 -15.22
CA THR A 80 -17.17 22.04 -16.23
C THR A 80 -18.39 21.66 -17.06
N SER A 81 -19.04 22.66 -17.65
CA SER A 81 -20.18 22.49 -18.54
C SER A 81 -20.14 23.50 -19.67
N ARG A 82 -20.29 23.02 -20.92
CA ARG A 82 -20.30 23.90 -22.09
C ARG A 82 -21.32 23.44 -23.12
N LEU A 83 -21.94 24.41 -23.80
CA LEU A 83 -22.82 24.17 -24.93
C LEU A 83 -21.99 24.03 -26.22
N PHE A 84 -22.22 22.95 -26.96
CA PHE A 84 -21.57 22.69 -28.24
C PHE A 84 -22.61 22.57 -29.35
N GLY A 85 -22.22 22.95 -30.57
CA GLY A 85 -22.95 22.58 -31.79
C GLY A 85 -22.75 21.10 -32.15
N ARG A 86 -23.43 20.62 -33.19
CA ARG A 86 -23.09 19.32 -33.79
C ARG A 86 -21.67 19.40 -34.38
N GLY A 87 -20.86 18.37 -34.16
CA GLY A 87 -19.50 18.29 -34.70
C GLY A 87 -18.43 18.15 -33.61
N PRO A 88 -17.16 18.43 -33.95
CA PRO A 88 -16.04 18.32 -33.00
C PRO A 88 -16.22 19.21 -31.78
N GLY A 89 -15.79 18.74 -30.63
CA GLY A 89 -15.78 19.47 -29.37
C GLY A 89 -14.63 19.03 -28.47
N THR A 90 -14.18 19.95 -27.62
CA THR A 90 -13.11 19.71 -26.65
C THR A 90 -13.47 20.29 -25.29
N LEU A 91 -13.16 19.54 -24.23
CA LEU A 91 -13.16 20.02 -22.85
C LEU A 91 -11.77 19.79 -22.26
N THR A 92 -11.27 20.74 -21.50
CA THR A 92 -9.91 20.69 -20.96
C THR A 92 -9.95 20.81 -19.45
N TRP A 93 -9.34 19.86 -18.78
CA TRP A 93 -9.07 19.91 -17.35
C TRP A 93 -7.59 20.25 -17.12
N ARG A 94 -7.33 21.27 -16.31
CA ARG A 94 -5.99 21.68 -15.85
C ARG A 94 -5.95 21.47 -14.33
N PRO A 95 -5.45 20.32 -13.84
CA PRO A 95 -5.36 20.08 -12.41
C PRO A 95 -4.48 21.12 -11.72
N ALA A 96 -4.80 21.42 -10.47
CA ALA A 96 -3.90 22.21 -9.63
C ALA A 96 -2.67 21.38 -9.24
N ARG A 97 -1.56 22.02 -8.89
CA ARG A 97 -0.36 21.32 -8.36
C ARG A 97 -0.64 20.49 -7.11
N SER A 98 -1.70 20.82 -6.37
CA SER A 98 -2.16 20.10 -5.18
C SER A 98 -3.08 18.90 -5.49
N THR A 99 -3.42 18.66 -6.77
CA THR A 99 -4.16 17.47 -7.17
C THR A 99 -3.34 16.23 -6.81
N GLN A 100 -3.96 15.31 -6.07
CA GLN A 100 -3.27 14.12 -5.58
C GLN A 100 -2.79 13.26 -6.76
N PRO A 101 -1.57 12.68 -6.68
CA PRO A 101 -1.17 11.64 -7.61
C PRO A 101 -2.05 10.40 -7.48
N ARG A 102 -2.78 10.06 -8.55
CA ARG A 102 -3.74 8.93 -8.66
C ARG A 102 -4.40 8.94 -10.03
N THR A 103 -5.28 7.96 -10.29
CA THR A 103 -6.18 8.00 -11.44
C THR A 103 -7.51 8.70 -11.12
N TYR A 104 -8.07 9.32 -12.17
CA TYR A 104 -9.34 10.04 -12.16
C TYR A 104 -10.16 9.66 -13.39
N ILE A 105 -11.43 9.33 -13.19
CA ILE A 105 -12.37 9.07 -14.30
C ILE A 105 -12.93 10.42 -14.78
N LEU A 106 -12.84 10.69 -16.08
CA LEU A 106 -13.44 11.87 -16.71
C LEU A 106 -14.87 11.56 -17.15
N ARG A 107 -15.81 11.66 -16.20
CA ARG A 107 -17.23 11.34 -16.41
C ARG A 107 -17.90 12.43 -17.22
N LEU A 108 -18.49 12.05 -18.36
CA LEU A 108 -19.13 12.98 -19.29
C LEU A 108 -20.64 12.77 -19.31
N ARG A 109 -21.42 13.86 -19.22
CA ARG A 109 -22.89 13.82 -19.40
C ARG A 109 -23.32 14.62 -20.61
N VAL A 110 -24.23 14.05 -21.39
CA VAL A 110 -24.84 14.71 -22.54
C VAL A 110 -26.28 14.21 -22.74
N GLY A 111 -27.24 15.10 -22.51
CA GLY A 111 -28.65 14.68 -22.42
C GLY A 111 -28.84 13.63 -21.32
N SER A 112 -29.44 12.49 -21.65
CA SER A 112 -29.61 11.36 -20.74
C SER A 112 -28.43 10.37 -20.71
N ARG A 113 -27.41 10.55 -21.56
CA ARG A 113 -26.25 9.64 -21.63
C ARG A 113 -25.16 10.07 -20.66
N VAL A 114 -24.58 9.08 -19.98
CA VAL A 114 -23.45 9.26 -19.08
C VAL A 114 -22.35 8.27 -19.46
N TYR A 115 -21.15 8.78 -19.70
CA TYR A 115 -19.92 8.00 -19.92
C TYR A 115 -19.07 8.11 -18.65
N GLY A 116 -18.37 7.06 -18.23
CA GLY A 116 -17.60 7.07 -16.97
C GLY A 116 -18.45 6.85 -15.72
N ALA A 117 -19.62 6.22 -15.89
CA ALA A 117 -20.49 5.78 -14.80
C ALA A 117 -20.30 4.29 -14.44
N TYR A 118 -19.25 3.65 -14.95
CA TYR A 118 -18.92 2.28 -14.64
C TYR A 118 -18.32 2.15 -13.23
N GLY A 119 -18.70 1.07 -12.53
CA GLY A 119 -18.06 0.68 -11.27
C GLY A 119 -16.77 -0.12 -11.50
N PRO A 120 -16.14 -0.62 -10.42
CA PRO A 120 -14.88 -1.40 -10.47
C PRO A 120 -14.86 -2.69 -11.31
N GLN A 121 -16.00 -3.08 -11.87
CA GLN A 121 -16.14 -4.28 -12.70
C GLN A 121 -16.66 -3.94 -14.10
N GLY A 122 -17.03 -2.68 -14.33
CA GLY A 122 -17.55 -2.25 -15.62
C GLY A 122 -16.41 -2.00 -16.60
N ARG A 123 -16.76 -2.03 -17.88
CA ARG A 123 -15.81 -1.74 -18.95
C ARG A 123 -15.64 -0.22 -19.09
N PRO A 124 -14.40 0.30 -19.11
CA PRO A 124 -14.17 1.72 -19.35
C PRO A 124 -14.76 2.19 -20.68
N ASP A 125 -15.59 3.21 -20.63
CA ASP A 125 -16.23 3.86 -21.78
C ASP A 125 -15.96 5.38 -21.83
N ALA A 126 -15.13 5.89 -20.93
CA ALA A 126 -14.74 7.28 -20.82
C ALA A 126 -13.23 7.40 -20.57
N PRO A 127 -12.64 8.59 -20.78
CA PRO A 127 -11.26 8.80 -20.46
C PRO A 127 -10.94 8.68 -18.97
N VAL A 128 -9.75 8.17 -18.68
CA VAL A 128 -9.10 8.14 -17.38
C VAL A 128 -7.83 8.98 -17.48
N VAL A 129 -7.55 9.72 -16.41
CA VAL A 129 -6.35 10.54 -16.29
C VAL A 129 -5.53 10.05 -15.11
N ARG A 130 -4.27 9.68 -15.34
CA ARG A 130 -3.29 9.42 -14.29
C ARG A 130 -2.55 10.71 -13.97
N VAL A 131 -2.74 11.26 -12.78
CA VAL A 131 -1.89 12.35 -12.27
C VAL A 131 -0.66 11.72 -11.63
N GLN A 132 0.52 12.02 -12.15
CA GLN A 132 1.78 11.37 -11.79
C GLN A 132 2.52 12.13 -10.68
N GLY A 133 2.98 11.38 -9.68
CA GLY A 133 3.88 11.86 -8.64
C GLY A 133 5.35 11.55 -8.96
N VAL A 134 6.06 11.10 -7.95
CA VAL A 134 7.32 10.36 -8.13
C VAL A 134 7.03 8.94 -7.69
N ASP A 135 6.72 8.06 -8.64
CA ASP A 135 6.34 6.69 -8.32
C ASP A 135 7.62 5.87 -8.16
N ALA A 136 7.80 5.24 -7.00
CA ALA A 136 8.99 4.48 -6.67
C ALA A 136 8.60 3.14 -6.02
N ALA A 137 9.22 2.06 -6.48
CA ALA A 137 9.02 0.72 -5.92
C ALA A 137 10.26 -0.14 -6.11
N PHE A 138 10.59 -0.95 -5.12
CA PHE A 138 11.63 -1.96 -5.26
C PHE A 138 11.10 -3.23 -5.91
N THR A 139 11.97 -3.93 -6.64
CA THR A 139 11.65 -5.23 -7.26
C THR A 139 11.57 -6.39 -6.25
N LYS A 140 12.11 -6.20 -5.05
CA LYS A 140 11.96 -7.08 -3.89
C LYS A 140 11.61 -6.26 -2.66
N ARG A 141 10.92 -6.91 -1.71
CA ARG A 141 10.53 -6.31 -0.43
C ARG A 141 11.65 -6.33 0.60
N SER A 142 12.63 -7.20 0.41
CA SER A 142 13.76 -7.41 1.31
C SER A 142 15.06 -7.71 0.56
N TYR A 143 16.17 -7.20 1.10
CA TYR A 143 17.52 -7.35 0.57
C TYR A 143 18.51 -7.69 1.68
N ALA A 144 19.52 -8.52 1.37
CA ALA A 144 20.65 -8.73 2.27
C ALA A 144 21.62 -7.54 2.22
N PRO A 145 22.48 -7.34 3.24
CA PRO A 145 23.47 -6.27 3.22
C PRO A 145 24.44 -6.44 2.04
N GLY A 146 24.62 -5.38 1.25
CA GLY A 146 25.41 -5.36 0.01
C GLY A 146 24.67 -5.84 -1.24
N GLU A 147 23.47 -6.41 -1.13
CA GLU A 147 22.67 -6.86 -2.27
C GLU A 147 22.26 -5.66 -3.15
N ALA A 148 22.25 -5.87 -4.47
CA ALA A 148 21.72 -4.88 -5.40
C ALA A 148 20.20 -4.78 -5.23
N ALA A 149 19.73 -3.56 -4.97
CA ALA A 149 18.33 -3.24 -4.80
C ALA A 149 17.84 -2.44 -6.01
N ASP A 150 17.19 -3.14 -6.95
CA ASP A 150 16.68 -2.51 -8.16
C ASP A 150 15.42 -1.72 -7.84
N LEU A 151 15.48 -0.41 -8.07
CA LEU A 151 14.40 0.54 -7.83
C LEU A 151 13.73 0.90 -9.16
N ARG A 152 12.47 0.53 -9.34
CA ARG A 152 11.61 1.02 -10.42
C ARG A 152 11.15 2.43 -10.08
N LEU A 153 11.42 3.37 -10.99
CA LEU A 153 11.02 4.77 -10.88
C LEU A 153 10.19 5.20 -12.10
N ALA A 154 9.16 6.00 -11.86
CA ALA A 154 8.37 6.65 -12.92
C ALA A 154 8.02 8.08 -12.52
N THR A 155 8.50 9.04 -13.31
CA THR A 155 8.23 10.46 -13.18
C THR A 155 8.66 11.17 -14.47
N ASP A 156 8.12 12.35 -14.71
CA ASP A 156 8.52 13.26 -15.78
C ASP A 156 9.62 14.24 -15.35
N ALA A 157 10.05 14.23 -14.09
CA ALA A 157 11.15 15.07 -13.61
C ALA A 157 12.45 14.79 -14.38
N ARG A 158 13.23 15.84 -14.67
CA ARG A 158 14.55 15.69 -15.32
C ARG A 158 15.63 15.21 -14.37
N VAL A 159 15.52 15.60 -13.11
CA VAL A 159 16.52 15.33 -12.08
C VAL A 159 15.81 14.93 -10.80
N LEU A 160 16.32 13.88 -10.18
CA LEU A 160 15.88 13.40 -8.88
C LEU A 160 17.04 13.48 -7.88
N ARG A 161 16.71 13.66 -6.61
CA ARG A 161 17.60 13.42 -5.47
C ARG A 161 17.09 12.21 -4.71
N LEU A 162 17.90 11.16 -4.66
CA LEU A 162 17.59 9.94 -3.92
C LEU A 162 18.34 9.93 -2.60
N GLN A 163 17.66 9.60 -1.50
CA GLN A 163 18.28 9.51 -0.19
C GLN A 163 17.66 8.35 0.57
N VAL A 164 18.50 7.58 1.27
CA VAL A 164 18.04 6.46 2.07
C VAL A 164 17.82 6.90 3.50
N PHE A 165 16.71 6.48 4.09
CA PHE A 165 16.34 6.68 5.47
C PHE A 165 16.17 5.31 6.14
N ALA A 166 16.58 5.18 7.40
CA ALA A 166 16.20 4.04 8.23
C ALA A 166 15.15 4.48 9.23
N TYR A 167 14.18 3.64 9.49
CA TYR A 167 13.22 3.89 10.55
C TYR A 167 13.86 3.60 11.92
N GLN A 168 14.42 4.63 12.54
CA GLN A 168 15.11 4.59 13.84
C GLN A 168 14.70 5.82 14.68
N SER A 169 14.66 5.70 16.01
CA SER A 169 14.48 6.85 16.91
C SER A 169 15.76 7.71 16.95
N PRO A 170 15.67 9.06 17.00
CA PRO A 170 16.84 9.94 16.88
C PRO A 170 17.77 9.83 18.09
N GLY A 171 18.91 9.15 17.92
CA GLY A 171 20.02 9.17 18.89
C GLY A 171 21.03 10.30 18.67
N ARG A 172 20.98 10.99 17.51
CA ARG A 172 21.86 12.11 17.12
C ARG A 172 21.09 13.10 16.23
N PRO A 173 21.49 14.39 16.14
CA PRO A 173 20.95 15.28 15.13
C PRO A 173 21.32 14.73 13.75
N SER A 174 20.35 14.11 13.11
CA SER A 174 20.37 13.65 11.72
C SER A 174 19.10 14.15 11.07
N GLU A 175 19.13 14.38 9.76
CA GLU A 175 17.94 14.78 9.02
C GLU A 175 16.84 13.73 9.25
N GLN A 176 15.76 14.15 9.90
CA GLN A 176 14.57 13.33 10.12
C GLN A 176 13.56 13.63 9.02
N ASP A 177 13.11 12.60 8.32
CA ASP A 177 12.07 12.77 7.32
C ASP A 177 10.70 12.89 7.99
N VAL A 178 9.96 13.96 7.69
CA VAL A 178 8.67 14.25 8.36
C VAL A 178 7.59 13.21 8.03
N ARG A 179 7.68 12.52 6.88
CA ARG A 179 6.65 11.58 6.45
C ARG A 179 6.86 10.18 7.02
N THR A 180 8.10 9.73 6.99
CA THR A 180 8.48 8.39 7.44
C THR A 180 9.03 8.38 8.85
N SER A 181 9.29 9.53 9.48
CA SER A 181 10.02 9.68 10.75
C SER A 181 11.43 9.05 10.78
N GLY A 182 11.95 8.62 9.62
CA GLY A 182 13.23 7.95 9.50
C GLY A 182 14.42 8.91 9.55
N LEU A 183 15.58 8.35 9.89
CA LEU A 183 16.86 9.06 9.95
C LEU A 183 17.67 8.80 8.68
N ALA A 184 18.24 9.85 8.09
CA ALA A 184 19.07 9.74 6.91
C ALA A 184 20.26 8.78 7.12
N LYS A 185 20.43 7.83 6.20
CA LYS A 185 21.55 6.88 6.12
C LYS A 185 22.55 7.23 5.05
N THR A 186 22.15 8.01 4.06
CA THR A 186 23.01 8.53 3.02
C THR A 186 22.84 10.03 2.89
N GLY A 187 23.80 10.69 2.25
CA GLY A 187 23.52 11.98 1.61
C GLY A 187 22.59 11.80 0.40
N PRO A 188 22.00 12.89 -0.11
CA PRO A 188 21.21 12.84 -1.33
C PRO A 188 22.10 12.63 -2.56
N ILE A 189 21.77 11.63 -3.37
CA ILE A 189 22.43 11.32 -4.64
C ILE A 189 21.60 11.92 -5.77
N ARG A 190 22.23 12.75 -6.60
CA ARG A 190 21.59 13.33 -7.79
C ARG A 190 21.56 12.29 -8.91
N ILE A 191 20.36 12.05 -9.46
CA ILE A 191 20.13 11.17 -10.61
C ILE A 191 19.64 12.01 -11.78
N ASP A 192 20.29 11.88 -12.93
CA ASP A 192 19.76 12.40 -14.19
C ASP A 192 18.71 11.42 -14.73
N TRP A 193 17.49 11.92 -14.90
CA TRP A 193 16.33 11.17 -15.35
C TRP A 193 15.83 11.66 -16.72
N SER A 194 16.58 12.53 -17.40
CA SER A 194 16.14 13.20 -18.62
C SER A 194 15.77 12.25 -19.76
N ALA A 195 16.38 11.06 -19.83
CA ALA A 195 16.13 10.04 -20.85
C ALA A 195 14.89 9.15 -20.59
N HIS A 196 14.26 9.28 -19.41
CA HIS A 196 13.18 8.40 -18.94
C HIS A 196 11.92 9.18 -18.50
N ARG A 197 11.78 10.44 -18.94
CA ARG A 197 10.63 11.30 -18.58
C ARG A 197 9.29 10.81 -19.14
N ASP A 198 9.33 9.86 -20.06
CA ASP A 198 8.17 9.33 -20.78
C ASP A 198 7.88 7.86 -20.44
N ARG A 199 8.62 7.22 -19.53
CA ARG A 199 8.41 5.82 -19.19
C ARG A 199 8.95 5.45 -17.81
N PRO A 200 8.43 4.39 -17.17
CA PRO A 200 9.11 3.79 -16.02
C PRO A 200 10.48 3.21 -16.43
N ALA A 201 11.47 3.28 -15.53
CA ALA A 201 12.76 2.61 -15.73
C ALA A 201 13.31 2.06 -14.40
N LEU A 202 14.21 1.07 -14.52
CA LEU A 202 14.91 0.48 -13.37
C LEU A 202 16.21 1.22 -13.11
N LEU A 203 16.43 1.58 -11.86
CA LEU A 203 17.68 2.12 -11.34
C LEU A 203 18.38 1.06 -10.50
N ARG A 204 19.50 0.52 -11.00
CA ARG A 204 20.30 -0.54 -10.35
C ARG A 204 21.37 -0.01 -9.37
N VAL A 205 21.34 1.28 -9.06
CA VAL A 205 22.42 1.96 -8.32
C VAL A 205 22.26 1.82 -6.81
N VAL A 206 21.06 1.50 -6.33
CA VAL A 206 20.84 1.35 -4.89
C VAL A 206 21.40 0.00 -4.46
N ARG A 207 22.49 0.02 -3.70
CA ARG A 207 22.91 -1.16 -2.92
C ARG A 207 22.33 -1.00 -1.53
N ALA A 208 21.74 -2.06 -0.99
CA ALA A 208 21.59 -2.13 0.46
C ALA A 208 23.02 -2.00 1.00
N GLY A 209 23.33 -0.95 1.77
CA GLY A 209 24.67 -0.80 2.35
C GLY A 209 24.98 -1.98 3.27
N ASP A 210 26.15 -1.97 3.92
CA ASP A 210 26.38 -2.86 5.07
C ASP A 210 25.63 -2.32 6.31
N TRP A 211 24.31 -2.13 6.13
CA TRP A 211 23.43 -1.54 7.13
C TRP A 211 22.87 -2.63 8.05
N PRO A 212 22.60 -2.31 9.32
CA PRO A 212 21.94 -3.24 10.23
C PRO A 212 20.57 -3.68 9.71
N SER A 213 20.11 -4.84 10.16
CA SER A 213 18.76 -5.29 9.84
C SER A 213 17.73 -4.28 10.33
N GLY A 214 16.74 -3.99 9.50
CA GLY A 214 15.79 -2.90 9.75
C GLY A 214 14.89 -2.59 8.57
N LEU A 215 13.98 -1.67 8.80
CA LEU A 215 13.12 -1.08 7.78
C LEU A 215 13.70 0.24 7.27
N TYR A 216 13.78 0.37 5.95
CA TYR A 216 14.38 1.49 5.26
C TYR A 216 13.44 2.04 4.20
N PHE A 217 13.70 3.29 3.78
CA PHE A 217 13.01 3.98 2.71
C PHE A 217 14.00 4.64 1.79
N VAL A 218 13.79 4.53 0.47
CA VAL A 218 14.32 5.54 -0.45
C VAL A 218 13.31 6.66 -0.53
N ARG A 219 13.77 7.89 -0.29
CA ARG A 219 13.05 9.12 -0.65
C ARG A 219 13.60 9.63 -1.98
N ALA A 220 12.73 9.82 -2.95
CA ALA A 220 13.01 10.42 -4.24
C ALA A 220 12.36 11.80 -4.31
N THR A 221 13.17 12.85 -4.40
CA THR A 221 12.70 14.24 -4.49
C THR A 221 13.01 14.78 -5.88
N SER A 222 11.98 15.23 -6.61
CA SER A 222 12.13 15.89 -7.90
C SER A 222 12.55 17.36 -7.74
N SER A 223 13.08 17.94 -8.82
CA SER A 223 13.44 19.37 -8.85
C SER A 223 12.25 20.32 -8.67
N ASP A 224 11.01 19.86 -8.94
CA ASP A 224 9.78 20.62 -8.76
C ASP A 224 9.12 20.40 -7.38
N GLY A 225 9.79 19.68 -6.47
CA GLY A 225 9.37 19.50 -5.07
C GLY A 225 8.44 18.33 -4.81
N ARG A 226 8.05 17.55 -5.82
CA ARG A 226 7.34 16.28 -5.60
C ARG A 226 8.26 15.28 -4.91
N VAL A 227 7.66 14.44 -4.07
CA VAL A 227 8.37 13.43 -3.29
C VAL A 227 7.69 12.08 -3.49
N GLY A 228 8.50 11.02 -3.63
CA GLY A 228 8.08 9.64 -3.62
C GLY A 228 8.92 8.83 -2.64
N TYR A 229 8.33 7.78 -2.08
CA TYR A 229 8.98 6.88 -1.14
C TYR A 229 8.97 5.45 -1.69
N ALA A 230 9.92 4.62 -1.26
CA ALA A 230 9.90 3.19 -1.53
C ALA A 230 10.43 2.45 -0.30
N PRO A 231 9.58 1.74 0.47
CA PRO A 231 10.04 0.92 1.58
C PRO A 231 10.82 -0.29 1.09
N PHE A 232 11.81 -0.70 1.88
CA PHE A 232 12.45 -1.99 1.74
C PHE A 232 13.01 -2.42 3.09
N ILE A 233 13.11 -3.74 3.29
CA ILE A 233 13.71 -4.33 4.47
C ILE A 233 15.16 -4.69 4.16
N VAL A 234 16.06 -4.40 5.09
CA VAL A 234 17.38 -5.02 5.11
C VAL A 234 17.27 -6.19 6.09
N ARG A 235 17.26 -7.41 5.58
CA ARG A 235 17.33 -8.64 6.40
C ARG A 235 18.78 -8.87 6.86
N PRO A 236 19.04 -9.67 7.90
CA PRO A 236 20.42 -10.02 8.22
C PRO A 236 21.05 -10.85 7.09
N ARG A 237 22.38 -10.80 6.99
CA ARG A 237 23.14 -11.59 5.99
C ARG A 237 22.92 -13.09 6.18
N VAL A 238 22.78 -13.51 7.44
CA VAL A 238 22.42 -14.87 7.85
C VAL A 238 21.30 -14.71 8.87
N LEU A 239 20.19 -15.44 8.70
CA LEU A 239 19.09 -15.43 9.66
C LEU A 239 19.55 -15.94 11.04
N GLY A 240 19.02 -15.37 12.11
CA GLY A 240 19.34 -15.74 13.49
C GLY A 240 20.54 -14.99 14.06
N THR A 241 20.93 -13.84 13.47
CA THR A 241 21.94 -12.96 14.09
C THR A 241 21.45 -12.39 15.42
N ARG A 242 20.13 -12.28 15.56
CA ARG A 242 19.42 -12.08 16.82
C ARG A 242 18.48 -13.27 17.05
N ARG A 243 18.20 -13.55 18.32
CA ARG A 243 17.27 -14.62 18.71
C ARG A 243 15.80 -14.23 18.59
N VAL A 244 15.51 -12.97 18.26
CA VAL A 244 14.14 -12.48 18.03
C VAL A 244 14.01 -12.02 16.59
N ALA A 245 13.00 -12.52 15.88
CA ALA A 245 12.60 -12.06 14.55
C ALA A 245 11.36 -11.18 14.64
N VAL A 246 11.34 -10.12 13.83
CA VAL A 246 10.16 -9.27 13.59
C VAL A 246 9.81 -9.39 12.12
N VAL A 247 8.62 -9.92 11.83
CA VAL A 247 8.12 -10.10 10.46
C VAL A 247 7.17 -8.95 10.15
N LEU A 248 7.48 -8.15 9.13
CA LEU A 248 6.62 -7.06 8.68
C LEU A 248 5.65 -7.58 7.61
N ALA A 249 4.37 -7.23 7.75
CA ALA A 249 3.23 -7.72 6.96
C ALA A 249 3.18 -7.14 5.53
N THR A 250 4.25 -7.33 4.77
CA THR A 250 4.42 -6.79 3.43
C THR A 250 3.44 -7.34 2.39
N ASN A 251 2.90 -8.55 2.58
CA ASN A 251 1.80 -9.13 1.81
C ASN A 251 0.53 -8.31 2.02
N THR A 252 0.22 -7.98 3.28
CA THR A 252 -0.90 -7.12 3.64
C THR A 252 -0.72 -5.72 3.08
N TRP A 253 0.48 -5.14 3.16
CA TRP A 253 0.75 -3.84 2.52
C TRP A 253 0.35 -3.83 1.04
N ALA A 254 0.70 -4.87 0.28
CA ALA A 254 0.35 -4.98 -1.14
C ALA A 254 -1.15 -5.22 -1.39
N ALA A 255 -1.82 -5.99 -0.52
CA ALA A 255 -3.26 -6.21 -0.59
C ALA A 255 -4.07 -4.91 -0.46
N TYR A 256 -3.62 -4.03 0.43
CA TYR A 256 -4.20 -2.69 0.66
C TYR A 256 -3.60 -1.60 -0.26
N ASN A 257 -2.87 -1.97 -1.32
CA ASN A 257 -2.37 -1.00 -2.29
C ASN A 257 -3.40 -0.73 -3.40
N PHE A 258 -3.97 0.48 -3.39
CA PHE A 258 -5.01 0.97 -4.30
C PHE A 258 -4.46 1.60 -5.59
N GLU A 259 -3.18 1.42 -5.91
CA GLU A 259 -2.65 1.85 -7.21
C GLU A 259 -3.42 1.16 -8.35
N ASP A 260 -3.72 1.95 -9.38
CA ASP A 260 -4.47 1.56 -10.59
C ASP A 260 -3.44 1.40 -11.72
N ALA A 261 -2.92 0.17 -11.86
CA ALA A 261 -1.89 -0.15 -12.82
C ALA A 261 -2.44 -0.26 -14.23
N ASP A 262 -3.64 -0.85 -14.37
CA ASP A 262 -4.30 -1.09 -15.67
C ASP A 262 -4.95 0.15 -16.29
N GLY A 263 -5.13 1.21 -15.49
CA GLY A 263 -5.59 2.53 -15.91
C GLY A 263 -7.09 2.59 -16.18
N ASP A 264 -7.88 1.70 -15.58
CA ASP A 264 -9.33 1.67 -15.75
C ASP A 264 -10.07 2.72 -14.90
N GLY A 265 -9.37 3.38 -13.97
CA GLY A 265 -9.87 4.40 -13.06
C GLY A 265 -10.18 3.89 -11.66
N TRP A 266 -10.02 2.59 -11.40
CA TRP A 266 -10.22 1.94 -10.11
C TRP A 266 -8.93 1.26 -9.64
N GLY A 267 -8.68 1.26 -8.34
CA GLY A 267 -7.47 0.65 -7.78
C GLY A 267 -7.45 -0.87 -7.92
N ASP A 268 -6.29 -1.44 -8.27
CA ASP A 268 -6.06 -2.88 -8.44
C ASP A 268 -5.88 -3.58 -7.09
N SER A 269 -6.97 -3.67 -6.34
CA SER A 269 -7.00 -4.25 -5.00
C SER A 269 -8.26 -5.10 -4.79
N TRP A 270 -8.16 -6.18 -4.02
CA TRP A 270 -9.32 -7.01 -3.61
C TRP A 270 -10.38 -6.21 -2.84
N TYR A 271 -9.97 -5.08 -2.29
CA TYR A 271 -10.81 -4.16 -1.54
C TYR A 271 -11.66 -3.29 -2.47
N VAL A 272 -11.26 -3.14 -3.73
CA VAL A 272 -11.99 -2.37 -4.75
C VAL A 272 -12.94 -3.28 -5.51
N SER A 273 -12.48 -4.47 -5.92
CA SER A 273 -13.28 -5.40 -6.70
C SER A 273 -12.92 -6.86 -6.43
N GLY A 274 -13.93 -7.72 -6.32
CA GLY A 274 -13.75 -9.17 -6.27
C GLY A 274 -13.28 -9.79 -7.60
N ARG A 275 -13.12 -8.99 -8.67
CA ARG A 275 -12.57 -9.43 -9.95
C ARG A 275 -11.06 -9.64 -9.87
N HIS A 276 -10.34 -8.81 -9.11
CA HIS A 276 -8.91 -9.01 -8.91
C HIS A 276 -8.75 -10.31 -8.13
N ARG A 277 -7.99 -11.25 -8.69
CA ARG A 277 -7.62 -12.48 -7.99
C ARG A 277 -6.18 -12.38 -7.48
N SER A 278 -5.32 -11.69 -8.20
CA SER A 278 -3.93 -11.43 -7.82
C SER A 278 -3.69 -9.94 -7.53
N VAL A 279 -2.66 -9.64 -6.74
CA VAL A 279 -2.10 -8.30 -6.55
C VAL A 279 -0.63 -8.29 -6.96
N GLY A 280 -0.17 -7.21 -7.60
CA GLY A 280 1.25 -7.03 -7.89
C GLY A 280 2.01 -6.56 -6.65
N LEU A 281 3.13 -7.21 -6.35
CA LEU A 281 3.97 -6.93 -5.16
C LEU A 281 5.06 -5.88 -5.40
N GLU A 282 5.32 -5.53 -6.67
CA GLU A 282 6.36 -4.59 -7.10
C GLU A 282 5.79 -3.23 -7.53
N ARG A 283 4.54 -2.96 -7.14
CA ARG A 283 3.82 -1.73 -7.51
C ARG A 283 4.15 -0.61 -6.52
N PRO A 284 4.27 0.64 -6.98
CA PRO A 284 4.38 1.78 -6.07
C PRO A 284 3.11 1.90 -5.22
N PHE A 285 3.24 2.34 -3.98
CA PHE A 285 2.07 2.60 -3.13
C PHE A 285 1.44 3.94 -3.48
N LEU A 286 0.11 4.00 -3.54
CA LEU A 286 -0.63 5.19 -3.96
C LEU A 286 -0.34 6.43 -3.09
N ASP A 287 -0.12 6.27 -1.78
CA ASP A 287 0.18 7.38 -0.86
C ASP A 287 1.66 7.82 -0.93
N PHE A 288 2.06 8.30 -2.11
CA PHE A 288 3.43 8.73 -2.41
C PHE A 288 4.47 7.64 -2.10
N GLY A 289 4.09 6.37 -2.22
CA GLY A 289 4.98 5.24 -1.98
C GLY A 289 5.06 4.76 -0.52
N VAL A 290 4.23 5.28 0.39
CA VAL A 290 4.11 4.76 1.76
C VAL A 290 2.98 3.72 1.85
N PRO A 291 3.19 2.55 2.49
CA PRO A 291 2.13 1.55 2.64
C PRO A 291 0.93 2.06 3.46
N PHE A 292 -0.25 1.49 3.18
CA PHE A 292 -1.49 1.84 3.87
C PHE A 292 -1.39 1.55 5.38
N ARG A 293 -1.82 2.50 6.22
CA ARG A 293 -1.81 2.41 7.70
C ARG A 293 -0.47 2.02 8.31
N PHE A 294 0.61 2.17 7.56
CA PHE A 294 1.97 1.84 7.97
C PHE A 294 2.38 2.46 9.31
N ARG A 295 1.97 3.72 9.56
CA ARG A 295 2.22 4.42 10.84
C ARG A 295 1.54 3.75 12.03
N ASP A 296 0.35 3.21 11.84
CA ASP A 296 -0.47 2.70 12.94
C ASP A 296 -0.19 1.23 13.20
N TRP A 297 0.20 0.47 12.17
CA TRP A 297 0.39 -0.97 12.26
C TRP A 297 1.82 -1.37 12.63
N ASP A 298 2.83 -0.77 12.00
CA ASP A 298 4.21 -1.25 12.13
C ASP A 298 5.11 -0.29 12.92
N LEU A 299 4.90 1.02 12.74
CA LEU A 299 5.88 2.02 13.18
C LEU A 299 5.99 2.23 14.68
N GLU A 300 4.89 2.14 15.42
CA GLU A 300 4.90 2.33 16.87
C GLU A 300 5.65 1.20 17.58
N PHE A 301 5.57 -0.02 17.07
CA PHE A 301 6.35 -1.14 17.59
C PHE A 301 7.85 -0.97 17.33
N ILE A 302 8.23 -0.53 16.12
CA ILE A 302 9.64 -0.26 15.82
C ILE A 302 10.15 0.93 16.66
N ALA A 303 9.32 1.95 16.90
CA ALA A 303 9.65 3.03 17.82
C ALA A 303 9.87 2.52 19.25
N TRP A 304 9.02 1.60 19.73
CA TRP A 304 9.17 0.94 21.02
C TRP A 304 10.47 0.15 21.12
N LEU A 305 10.83 -0.66 20.11
CA LEU A 305 12.12 -1.36 20.06
C LEU A 305 13.31 -0.39 20.15
N ASN A 306 13.24 0.73 19.43
CA ASN A 306 14.28 1.74 19.45
C ASN A 306 14.41 2.43 20.82
N ARG A 307 13.30 2.73 21.51
CA ARG A 307 13.32 3.34 22.85
C ARG A 307 13.86 2.40 23.91
N THR A 308 13.56 1.11 23.79
CA THR A 308 13.95 0.07 24.78
C THR A 308 15.32 -0.54 24.51
N GLY A 309 15.88 -0.32 23.32
CA GLY A 309 17.20 -0.84 22.93
C GLY A 309 17.20 -2.33 22.58
N HIS A 310 16.02 -2.94 22.42
CA HIS A 310 15.92 -4.33 21.97
C HIS A 310 16.40 -4.46 20.52
N THR A 311 17.22 -5.49 20.27
CA THR A 311 17.77 -5.77 18.94
C THR A 311 17.15 -7.04 18.37
N VAL A 312 16.76 -6.97 17.11
CA VAL A 312 15.98 -8.01 16.40
C VAL A 312 16.51 -8.17 14.98
N ASP A 313 16.16 -9.29 14.35
CA ASP A 313 16.24 -9.43 12.90
C ASP A 313 14.89 -9.00 12.29
N PHE A 314 14.91 -8.09 11.33
CA PHE A 314 13.72 -7.70 10.56
C PHE A 314 13.61 -8.55 9.29
N LEU A 315 12.42 -9.11 9.08
CA LEU A 315 12.09 -9.98 7.96
C LEU A 315 10.86 -9.43 7.22
N SER A 316 10.82 -9.65 5.91
CA SER A 316 9.58 -9.60 5.14
C SER A 316 8.91 -10.96 5.11
N ASP A 317 7.64 -11.03 4.70
CA ASP A 317 6.97 -12.29 4.38
C ASP A 317 7.76 -13.13 3.38
N ASP A 318 8.35 -12.50 2.35
CA ASP A 318 9.22 -13.18 1.39
C ASP A 318 10.43 -13.88 2.06
N ASP A 319 10.91 -13.37 3.19
CA ASP A 319 12.02 -13.97 3.91
C ASP A 319 11.55 -15.12 4.80
N LEU A 320 10.37 -14.98 5.43
CA LEU A 320 9.75 -16.05 6.22
C LEU A 320 9.32 -17.23 5.32
N ASP A 321 8.71 -16.95 4.17
CA ASP A 321 8.33 -17.96 3.16
C ASP A 321 9.53 -18.72 2.60
N ARG A 322 10.72 -18.11 2.62
CA ARG A 322 11.96 -18.79 2.22
C ARG A 322 12.58 -19.65 3.32
N VAL A 323 12.09 -19.58 4.57
CA VAL A 323 12.56 -20.46 5.64
C VAL A 323 12.11 -21.89 5.32
N PRO A 324 13.03 -22.87 5.19
CA PRO A 324 12.70 -24.22 4.74
C PRO A 324 11.67 -24.97 5.60
N SER A 325 11.67 -24.78 6.92
CA SER A 325 10.79 -25.50 7.86
C SER A 325 10.70 -24.78 9.21
N GLY A 326 9.69 -25.12 10.01
CA GLY A 326 9.59 -24.66 11.40
C GLY A 326 10.78 -25.11 12.26
N ASP A 327 11.37 -26.28 12.00
CA ASP A 327 12.59 -26.75 12.65
C ASP A 327 13.79 -25.81 12.39
N ASP A 328 13.88 -25.29 11.17
CA ASP A 328 14.91 -24.32 10.79
C ASP A 328 14.65 -22.92 11.35
N LEU A 329 13.38 -22.56 11.54
CA LEU A 329 13.01 -21.33 12.24
C LEU A 329 13.36 -21.43 13.74
N ALA A 330 13.01 -22.54 14.40
CA ALA A 330 13.24 -22.78 15.83
C ALA A 330 14.73 -22.83 16.19
N ARG A 331 15.58 -23.32 15.28
CA ARG A 331 17.04 -23.25 15.47
C ARG A 331 17.56 -21.81 15.51
N ARG A 332 16.90 -20.87 14.84
CA ARG A 332 17.41 -19.49 14.65
C ARG A 332 16.80 -18.47 15.59
N TYR A 333 15.55 -18.68 15.99
CA TYR A 333 14.80 -17.71 16.77
C TYR A 333 14.11 -18.39 17.95
N ASP A 334 14.16 -17.71 19.09
CA ASP A 334 13.41 -18.07 20.31
C ASP A 334 12.02 -17.41 20.31
N LEU A 335 11.91 -16.25 19.65
CA LEU A 335 10.67 -15.48 19.50
C LEU A 335 10.51 -14.96 18.07
N VAL A 336 9.29 -15.11 17.53
CA VAL A 336 8.86 -14.45 16.30
C VAL A 336 7.70 -13.50 16.62
N VAL A 337 7.85 -12.24 16.24
CA VAL A 337 6.87 -11.17 16.49
C VAL A 337 6.27 -10.70 15.18
N PHE A 338 4.95 -10.62 15.16
CA PHE A 338 4.14 -10.00 14.10
C PHE A 338 3.57 -8.70 14.67
N PRO A 339 4.22 -7.54 14.38
CA PRO A 339 3.91 -6.28 15.05
C PRO A 339 2.68 -5.58 14.45
N GLY A 340 2.42 -5.81 13.16
CA GLY A 340 1.37 -5.19 12.38
C GLY A 340 0.34 -6.20 11.89
N HIS A 341 -0.42 -5.79 10.86
CA HIS A 341 -1.57 -6.52 10.38
C HIS A 341 -1.22 -7.74 9.52
N GLU A 342 -0.89 -8.87 10.13
CA GLU A 342 -0.45 -10.09 9.43
C GLU A 342 -1.63 -10.90 8.83
N GLU A 343 -2.50 -10.26 8.05
CA GLU A 343 -3.74 -10.85 7.51
C GLU A 343 -3.49 -11.96 6.46
N TYR A 344 -2.41 -11.84 5.70
CA TYR A 344 -2.20 -12.56 4.44
C TYR A 344 -0.94 -13.41 4.43
N VAL A 345 -1.12 -14.72 4.64
CA VAL A 345 -0.02 -15.68 4.79
C VAL A 345 -0.11 -16.83 3.78
N THR A 346 1.03 -17.25 3.25
CA THR A 346 1.10 -18.43 2.39
C THR A 346 0.88 -19.71 3.17
N ARG A 347 0.50 -20.78 2.45
CA ARG A 347 0.40 -22.12 3.05
C ARG A 347 1.72 -22.55 3.69
N HIS A 348 2.84 -22.25 3.04
CA HIS A 348 4.16 -22.63 3.51
C HIS A 348 4.54 -21.87 4.78
N GLU A 349 4.41 -20.54 4.78
CA GLU A 349 4.61 -19.72 5.99
C GLU A 349 3.74 -20.19 7.16
N TYR A 350 2.46 -20.47 6.92
CA TYR A 350 1.57 -20.99 7.96
C TYR A 350 2.11 -22.31 8.54
N GLY A 351 2.52 -23.25 7.68
CA GLY A 351 3.09 -24.53 8.12
C GLY A 351 4.43 -24.37 8.86
N VAL A 352 5.26 -23.42 8.45
CA VAL A 352 6.51 -23.06 9.15
C VAL A 352 6.22 -22.51 10.54
N ILE A 353 5.27 -21.58 10.67
CA ILE A 353 4.86 -20.96 11.96
C ILE A 353 4.24 -22.01 12.89
N GLU A 354 3.34 -22.84 12.36
CA GLU A 354 2.70 -23.91 13.12
C GLU A 354 3.74 -24.90 13.66
N ARG A 355 4.63 -25.39 12.80
CA ARG A 355 5.69 -26.31 13.20
C ARG A 355 6.66 -25.68 14.20
N TYR A 356 6.98 -24.40 14.04
CA TYR A 356 7.83 -23.65 14.97
C TYR A 356 7.20 -23.57 16.37
N ARG A 357 5.90 -23.25 16.47
CA ARG A 357 5.15 -23.29 17.73
C ARG A 357 5.17 -24.68 18.35
N ASP A 358 4.91 -25.71 17.55
CA ASP A 358 4.83 -27.09 18.02
C ASP A 358 6.18 -27.63 18.55
N LEU A 359 7.27 -26.98 18.16
CA LEU A 359 8.63 -27.27 18.63
C LEU A 359 9.05 -26.47 19.88
N GLY A 360 8.19 -25.60 20.42
CA GLY A 360 8.50 -24.79 21.60
C GLY A 360 8.83 -23.32 21.28
N GLY A 361 8.76 -22.89 20.02
CA GLY A 361 9.06 -21.51 19.64
C GLY A 361 8.00 -20.50 20.10
N ASN A 362 8.41 -19.36 20.66
CA ASN A 362 7.49 -18.34 21.17
C ASN A 362 6.96 -17.44 20.06
N LEU A 363 5.70 -17.02 20.18
CA LEU A 363 4.99 -16.20 19.20
C LEU A 363 4.30 -15.00 19.88
N ALA A 364 4.41 -13.84 19.23
CA ALA A 364 3.67 -12.64 19.62
C ALA A 364 2.93 -12.03 18.42
N PHE A 365 1.60 -11.99 18.50
CA PHE A 365 0.73 -11.32 17.54
C PHE A 365 0.21 -10.01 18.15
N LEU A 366 0.64 -8.87 17.61
CA LEU A 366 0.35 -7.54 18.17
C LEU A 366 -0.75 -6.79 17.41
N ALA A 367 -1.52 -7.51 16.59
CA ALA A 367 -2.71 -7.05 15.89
C ALA A 367 -3.86 -8.07 16.04
N ALA A 368 -4.97 -7.89 15.31
CA ALA A 368 -6.04 -8.87 15.14
C ALA A 368 -6.12 -9.32 13.67
N ASN A 369 -6.94 -10.33 13.36
CA ASN A 369 -7.06 -10.95 12.02
C ASN A 369 -5.74 -11.55 11.51
N ASN A 370 -4.83 -11.88 12.42
CA ASN A 370 -3.56 -12.46 12.00
C ASN A 370 -3.83 -13.84 11.41
N LEU A 371 -3.14 -14.15 10.32
CA LEU A 371 -3.21 -15.42 9.59
C LEU A 371 -4.63 -15.75 9.11
N TYR A 372 -5.48 -14.73 8.90
CA TYR A 372 -6.89 -14.92 8.57
C TYR A 372 -7.11 -15.52 7.18
N ARG A 373 -6.27 -15.15 6.22
CA ARG A 373 -6.41 -15.61 4.84
C ARG A 373 -5.23 -16.48 4.43
N ARG A 374 -5.55 -17.70 4.02
CA ARG A 374 -4.65 -18.54 3.23
C ARG A 374 -4.53 -17.98 1.83
N VAL A 375 -3.31 -17.92 1.34
CA VAL A 375 -2.99 -17.34 0.04
C VAL A 375 -2.08 -18.31 -0.70
N ASP A 376 -2.38 -18.62 -1.95
CA ASP A 376 -1.51 -19.46 -2.80
C ASP A 376 -0.90 -18.50 -3.85
N ARG A 377 -0.02 -17.59 -3.42
CA ARG A 377 0.42 -16.39 -4.19
C ARG A 377 -0.73 -15.57 -4.84
N VAL A 378 -1.97 -15.74 -4.37
CA VAL A 378 -3.22 -15.16 -4.90
C VAL A 378 -4.20 -15.11 -3.70
N PHE A 379 -4.79 -13.93 -3.36
CA PHE A 379 -5.35 -13.65 -2.03
C PHE A 379 -6.76 -12.95 -1.99
N GLY A 380 -7.39 -12.73 -0.80
CA GLY A 380 -8.86 -12.47 -0.54
C GLY A 380 -9.31 -11.12 0.14
N ARG A 381 -10.47 -11.00 0.85
CA ARG A 381 -11.24 -9.72 1.19
C ARG A 381 -11.49 -9.34 2.72
N TYR A 382 -11.97 -8.15 3.11
CA TYR A 382 -11.83 -7.56 4.50
C TYR A 382 -13.02 -7.49 5.51
N GLY A 383 -12.75 -7.09 6.78
CA GLY A 383 -13.67 -6.45 7.78
C GLY A 383 -12.99 -5.57 8.89
N ILE A 384 -13.76 -4.96 9.82
CA ILE A 384 -13.18 -4.45 11.11
C ILE A 384 -12.91 -5.67 11.98
N GLU A 385 -11.71 -5.75 12.55
CA GLU A 385 -11.18 -7.02 13.01
C GLU A 385 -10.87 -7.06 14.51
N ILE A 386 -11.42 -8.10 15.12
CA ILE A 386 -11.20 -8.51 16.49
C ILE A 386 -10.96 -10.01 16.44
N ASP A 387 -10.06 -10.51 17.28
CA ASP A 387 -9.92 -11.96 17.50
C ASP A 387 -10.54 -12.32 18.85
N GLY A 388 -11.04 -13.55 18.92
CA GLY A 388 -11.57 -14.15 20.14
C GLY A 388 -11.32 -15.65 20.11
N ARG A 389 -11.38 -16.30 21.27
CA ARG A 389 -11.24 -17.76 21.33
C ARG A 389 -12.39 -18.44 20.59
N THR A 390 -12.11 -19.62 20.05
CA THR A 390 -13.09 -20.52 19.43
C THR A 390 -12.88 -21.93 19.97
N ASP A 391 -13.73 -22.88 19.57
CA ASP A 391 -13.55 -24.29 19.92
C ASP A 391 -12.24 -24.90 19.37
N ALA A 392 -11.61 -24.25 18.37
CA ALA A 392 -10.32 -24.63 17.84
C ALA A 392 -9.12 -24.02 18.60
N SER A 393 -9.37 -23.14 19.59
CA SER A 393 -8.30 -22.56 20.40
C SER A 393 -7.63 -23.64 21.27
N PRO A 394 -6.29 -23.59 21.45
CA PRO A 394 -5.60 -24.57 22.27
C PRO A 394 -6.16 -24.70 23.69
N PRO A 395 -6.23 -25.92 24.25
CA PRO A 395 -6.64 -26.12 25.64
C PRO A 395 -5.80 -25.28 26.61
N GLY A 396 -6.45 -24.70 27.63
CA GLY A 396 -5.77 -23.85 28.60
C GLY A 396 -5.54 -22.40 28.15
N THR A 397 -6.04 -21.99 26.98
CA THR A 397 -5.96 -20.59 26.54
C THR A 397 -6.69 -19.65 27.50
N GLN A 398 -5.92 -18.74 28.10
CA GLN A 398 -6.37 -17.74 29.05
C GLN A 398 -6.80 -16.47 28.32
N VAL A 399 -7.88 -15.84 28.79
CA VAL A 399 -8.26 -14.48 28.38
C VAL A 399 -7.69 -13.53 29.40
N LEU A 400 -6.75 -12.69 28.95
CA LEU A 400 -6.09 -11.68 29.80
C LEU A 400 -6.93 -10.40 29.90
N ALA A 401 -7.59 -10.02 28.80
CA ALA A 401 -8.46 -8.87 28.72
C ALA A 401 -9.55 -9.07 27.66
N ARG A 402 -10.69 -8.40 27.83
CA ARG A 402 -11.80 -8.43 26.88
C ARG A 402 -12.33 -7.02 26.62
N ILE A 403 -12.60 -6.70 25.36
CA ILE A 403 -13.42 -5.55 24.97
C ILE A 403 -14.80 -6.06 24.59
N PRO A 404 -15.81 -5.93 25.47
CA PRO A 404 -17.11 -6.52 25.23
C PRO A 404 -17.89 -5.78 24.13
N ASN A 405 -18.63 -6.53 23.32
CA ASN A 405 -19.60 -6.00 22.35
C ASN A 405 -19.03 -4.97 21.36
N LEU A 406 -17.77 -5.15 20.95
CA LEU A 406 -17.06 -4.21 20.09
C LEU A 406 -17.60 -4.21 18.64
N LEU A 407 -18.12 -5.35 18.17
CA LEU A 407 -18.73 -5.47 16.84
C LEU A 407 -20.20 -5.90 16.92
N ALA A 408 -20.94 -5.60 15.85
CA ALA A 408 -22.34 -6.03 15.68
C ALA A 408 -22.51 -7.53 15.97
N GLY A 409 -23.62 -7.87 16.62
CA GLY A 409 -23.93 -9.23 17.08
C GLY A 409 -23.32 -9.60 18.44
N GLY A 410 -22.91 -8.63 19.26
CA GLY A 410 -22.35 -8.87 20.60
C GLY A 410 -20.93 -9.45 20.59
N ARG A 411 -20.23 -9.37 19.45
CA ARG A 411 -18.89 -9.94 19.30
C ARG A 411 -17.88 -9.09 20.06
N SER A 412 -17.04 -9.77 20.85
CA SER A 412 -16.06 -9.17 21.75
C SER A 412 -14.64 -9.46 21.28
N ALA A 413 -13.71 -8.54 21.53
CA ALA A 413 -12.29 -8.80 21.31
C ALA A 413 -11.68 -9.45 22.57
N GLU A 414 -10.83 -10.46 22.40
CA GLU A 414 -10.13 -11.12 23.52
C GLU A 414 -8.62 -11.10 23.31
N MET A 415 -7.91 -10.52 24.28
CA MET A 415 -6.48 -10.69 24.41
C MET A 415 -6.20 -12.03 25.07
N THR A 416 -5.33 -12.84 24.48
CA THR A 416 -5.14 -14.24 24.92
C THR A 416 -3.68 -14.62 25.10
N TYR A 417 -3.49 -15.64 25.95
CA TYR A 417 -2.19 -16.27 26.18
C TYR A 417 -2.36 -17.77 26.43
N TYR A 418 -1.43 -18.58 25.90
CA TYR A 418 -1.31 -19.98 26.24
C TYR A 418 0.13 -20.47 26.17
N GLU A 419 0.40 -21.61 26.83
CA GLU A 419 1.65 -22.35 26.70
C GLU A 419 1.37 -23.76 26.15
N THR A 420 2.20 -24.23 25.23
CA THR A 420 2.11 -25.60 24.70
C THR A 420 2.87 -26.58 25.61
N PRO A 421 2.59 -27.90 25.53
CA PRO A 421 3.38 -28.91 26.22
C PRO A 421 4.87 -28.89 25.86
N ALA A 422 5.22 -28.40 24.66
CA ALA A 422 6.59 -28.22 24.20
C ALA A 422 7.26 -26.95 24.74
N GLY A 423 6.57 -26.14 25.54
CA GLY A 423 7.10 -24.94 26.18
C GLY A 423 6.83 -23.63 25.44
N ALA A 424 6.32 -23.69 24.20
CA ALA A 424 6.01 -22.49 23.41
C ALA A 424 4.98 -21.61 24.10
N LYS A 425 5.25 -20.32 24.13
CA LYS A 425 4.41 -19.27 24.72
C LYS A 425 3.85 -18.42 23.60
N VAL A 426 2.53 -18.30 23.57
CA VAL A 426 1.84 -17.59 22.49
C VAL A 426 0.99 -16.49 23.08
N PHE A 427 1.28 -15.24 22.71
CA PHE A 427 0.49 -14.07 23.05
C PHE A 427 -0.22 -13.52 21.81
N ALA A 428 -1.51 -13.19 21.94
CA ALA A 428 -2.26 -12.48 20.91
C ALA A 428 -3.03 -11.30 21.52
N ALA A 429 -2.82 -10.11 20.97
CA ALA A 429 -3.45 -8.87 21.45
C ALA A 429 -4.97 -8.83 21.19
N GLY A 430 -5.43 -9.47 20.12
CA GLY A 430 -6.85 -9.63 19.80
C GLY A 430 -7.55 -8.37 19.25
N VAL A 431 -6.80 -7.28 19.05
CA VAL A 431 -7.31 -6.04 18.45
C VAL A 431 -6.31 -5.46 17.44
N ILE A 432 -6.84 -4.88 16.35
CA ILE A 432 -6.05 -4.34 15.23
C ILE A 432 -5.13 -3.17 15.60
N ASN A 433 -5.46 -2.43 16.66
CA ASN A 433 -4.81 -1.17 17.02
C ASN A 433 -3.90 -1.27 18.25
N PHE A 434 -3.59 -2.47 18.74
CA PHE A 434 -2.74 -2.64 19.91
C PHE A 434 -1.36 -1.97 19.71
N GLY A 435 -0.71 -2.20 18.57
CA GLY A 435 0.55 -1.54 18.22
C GLY A 435 0.46 -0.02 18.23
N ALA A 436 -0.60 0.56 17.65
CA ALA A 436 -0.84 2.01 17.63
C ALA A 436 -0.98 2.63 19.04
N SER A 437 -1.28 1.83 20.06
CA SER A 437 -1.45 2.28 21.45
C SER A 437 -0.17 2.18 22.28
N LEU A 438 0.99 1.84 21.71
CA LEU A 438 2.27 1.72 22.44
C LEU A 438 2.85 3.04 22.98
N GLY A 439 2.23 4.17 22.65
CA GLY A 439 2.47 5.44 23.34
C GLY A 439 1.83 5.50 24.74
N GLU A 440 0.82 4.68 25.01
CA GLU A 440 0.10 4.66 26.29
C GLU A 440 0.91 3.90 27.35
N PRO A 441 1.18 4.48 28.54
CA PRO A 441 2.03 3.85 29.55
C PRO A 441 1.59 2.45 30.01
N ALA A 442 0.28 2.18 30.00
CA ALA A 442 -0.26 0.87 30.36
C ALA A 442 0.05 -0.19 29.29
N VAL A 443 -0.03 0.19 28.01
CA VAL A 443 0.22 -0.71 26.87
C VAL A 443 1.72 -0.95 26.71
N ASP A 444 2.55 0.09 26.88
CA ASP A 444 4.01 -0.01 26.91
C ASP A 444 4.50 -0.97 28.00
N ARG A 445 3.94 -0.87 29.22
CA ARG A 445 4.23 -1.80 30.32
C ARG A 445 3.79 -3.22 30.00
N LEU A 446 2.60 -3.39 29.41
CA LEU A 446 2.08 -4.70 29.02
C LEU A 446 3.02 -5.37 28.02
N LEU A 447 3.39 -4.66 26.94
CA LEU A 447 4.31 -5.19 25.94
C LEU A 447 5.69 -5.49 26.54
N THR A 448 6.19 -4.66 27.44
CA THR A 448 7.47 -4.91 28.14
C THR A 448 7.43 -6.21 28.95
N ASN A 449 6.31 -6.48 29.65
CA ASN A 449 6.13 -7.72 30.40
C ASN A 449 6.02 -8.94 29.47
N VAL A 450 5.25 -8.81 28.39
CA VAL A 450 5.10 -9.86 27.37
C VAL A 450 6.46 -10.17 26.74
N TRP A 451 7.20 -9.15 26.32
CA TRP A 451 8.54 -9.29 25.75
C TRP A 451 9.50 -10.01 26.71
N SER A 452 9.55 -9.57 27.97
CA SER A 452 10.41 -10.17 28.99
C SER A 452 10.09 -11.65 29.24
N ARG A 453 8.83 -12.04 29.06
CA ARG A 453 8.37 -13.43 29.21
C ARG A 453 8.65 -14.28 27.97
N LEU A 454 8.46 -13.73 26.77
CA LEU A 454 8.52 -14.45 25.50
C LEU A 454 9.91 -14.49 24.87
N ALA A 455 10.78 -13.51 25.17
CA ALA A 455 12.14 -13.47 24.63
C ALA A 455 13.08 -14.50 25.28
N VAL A 456 12.61 -15.20 26.32
CA VAL A 456 13.30 -16.31 26.98
C VAL A 456 12.66 -17.63 26.51
N PRO A 457 13.45 -18.62 26.06
CA PRO A 457 12.96 -19.94 25.67
C PRO A 457 12.05 -20.60 26.72
#